data_AF-E4YLK0-F1
#
_entry.id   AF-E4YLK0-F1
#
_cell.length_a   1.000
_cell.length_b   1.000
_cell.length_c   1.000
_cell.angle_alpha   90.00
_cell.angle_beta   90.00
_cell.angle_gamma   90.00
#
_symmetry.space_group_name_H-M   'P 1'
#
loop_
_entity.id
_entity.type
_entity.pdbx_description
1 polymer ?
#
loop_
_entity_poly.entity_id
_entity_poly.type
_entity_poly.pdbx_seq_one_letter_code
_entity_poly.pdbx_strand_id
1 'polypeptide(L)'
;MKVFNQIVLITAVNARNARQLEASGVEKLVQHFTSIDIEKLQDYGCAGRGYFDSTEPAVGLPVDEIDRSFIWWKKCIKCAQSEYSAYDLEYNHFDYREFYEFDFDSEICGGSETVEHAICQCDKSFAKRLIDLTENNDFHNYDTDSCVRFTPSDIPTDCCFDEQNGAYEIFNTELKCCENAEVKDLGTCEA
;
A
#
# COMPACT_ATOMS: atom_id res chain seq x y z
N MET A 1 -47.90 22.26 51.09
CA MET A 1 -46.51 22.78 50.98
C MET A 1 -45.88 22.16 49.76
N LYS A 2 -45.48 23.00 48.79
CA LYS A 2 -44.67 22.63 47.62
C LYS A 2 -43.21 22.55 48.06
N VAL A 3 -42.47 21.54 47.62
CA VAL A 3 -41.04 21.69 47.30
C VAL A 3 -40.76 20.81 46.07
N PHE A 4 -40.57 21.48 44.94
CA PHE A 4 -39.85 20.96 43.79
C PHE A 4 -38.36 20.95 44.15
N ASN A 5 -37.62 19.90 43.77
CA ASN A 5 -36.23 20.11 43.42
C ASN A 5 -35.81 19.15 42.30
N GLN A 6 -35.55 19.73 41.13
CA GLN A 6 -34.83 19.10 40.04
C GLN A 6 -33.37 18.91 40.47
N ILE A 7 -32.85 17.69 40.34
CA ILE A 7 -31.45 17.51 39.98
C ILE A 7 -31.44 16.54 38.81
N VAL A 8 -31.33 17.14 37.62
CA VAL A 8 -30.80 16.47 36.43
C VAL A 8 -29.29 16.45 36.61
N LEU A 9 -28.68 15.28 36.62
CA LEU A 9 -27.28 15.14 36.26
C LEU A 9 -27.10 13.88 35.41
N ILE A 10 -26.98 14.18 34.13
CA ILE A 10 -26.70 13.33 32.99
C ILE A 10 -25.39 12.58 33.26
N THR A 11 -25.43 11.27 33.42
CA THR A 11 -24.25 10.43 33.21
C THR A 11 -24.06 10.22 31.72
N ALA A 12 -23.40 11.17 31.07
CA ALA A 12 -22.75 10.97 29.80
C ALA A 12 -21.27 11.32 29.98
N VAL A 13 -20.44 10.72 29.13
CA VAL A 13 -18.98 10.87 29.01
C VAL A 13 -18.18 9.83 29.80
N ASN A 14 -17.95 8.67 29.18
CA ASN A 14 -16.62 8.04 29.10
C ASN A 14 -16.60 6.94 28.02
N ALA A 15 -16.80 7.36 26.78
CA ALA A 15 -16.47 6.59 25.58
C ALA A 15 -15.96 7.57 24.52
N ARG A 16 -14.82 8.20 24.79
CA ARG A 16 -14.03 8.92 23.78
C ARG A 16 -12.58 8.50 23.98
N ASN A 17 -11.96 8.03 22.90
CA ASN A 17 -10.55 7.63 22.76
C ASN A 17 -10.22 6.14 23.02
N ALA A 18 -11.05 5.22 22.54
CA ALA A 18 -10.48 4.00 21.98
C ALA A 18 -10.14 4.32 20.52
N ARG A 19 -8.86 4.21 20.15
CA ARG A 19 -8.39 4.33 18.77
C ARG A 19 -9.20 3.34 17.92
N GLN A 20 -9.99 3.82 16.95
CA GLN A 20 -10.87 2.96 16.16
C GLN A 20 -10.05 2.37 15.01
N LEU A 21 -9.26 1.35 15.35
CA LEU A 21 -8.61 0.50 14.38
C LEU A 21 -9.68 -0.31 13.66
N GLU A 22 -9.75 -0.13 12.35
CA GLU A 22 -10.69 -0.86 11.49
C GLU A 22 -9.89 -1.81 10.61
N ALA A 23 -10.36 -3.04 10.50
CA ALA A 23 -9.69 -3.99 9.66
C ALA A 23 -9.88 -3.57 8.18
N SER A 24 -8.81 -3.65 7.38
CA SER A 24 -8.68 -2.91 6.11
C SER A 24 -7.85 -3.66 5.07
N GLY A 25 -7.75 -3.06 3.89
CA GLY A 25 -6.98 -3.54 2.74
C GLY A 25 -6.76 -2.40 1.76
N VAL A 26 -5.96 -2.65 0.72
CA VAL A 26 -5.52 -1.64 -0.25
C VAL A 26 -6.67 -0.82 -0.84
N GLU A 27 -7.80 -1.43 -1.19
CA GLU A 27 -8.96 -0.72 -1.73
C GLU A 27 -9.49 0.36 -0.79
N LYS A 28 -9.68 0.02 0.49
CA LYS A 28 -10.19 0.97 1.49
C LYS A 28 -9.23 2.13 1.67
N LEU A 29 -7.91 1.88 1.59
CA LEU A 29 -6.92 2.95 1.64
C LEU A 29 -6.94 3.82 0.38
N VAL A 30 -7.05 3.24 -0.81
CA VAL A 30 -7.18 4.00 -2.06
C VAL A 30 -8.46 4.85 -2.06
N GLN A 31 -9.59 4.29 -1.63
CA GLN A 31 -10.86 5.03 -1.47
C GLN A 31 -10.76 6.16 -0.44
N HIS A 32 -9.97 5.97 0.61
CA HIS A 32 -9.80 6.98 1.66
C HIS A 32 -8.91 8.14 1.22
N PHE A 33 -7.78 7.86 0.57
CA PHE A 33 -6.80 8.87 0.21
C PHE A 33 -7.08 9.57 -1.12
N THR A 34 -7.79 8.92 -2.04
CA THR A 34 -7.89 9.38 -3.43
C THR A 34 -9.35 9.62 -3.83
N SER A 35 -9.55 10.43 -4.87
CA SER A 35 -10.85 10.57 -5.53
C SER A 35 -11.01 9.64 -6.74
N ILE A 36 -10.04 8.76 -6.99
CA ILE A 36 -10.10 7.84 -8.12
C ILE A 36 -11.21 6.81 -7.87
N ASP A 37 -12.06 6.61 -8.87
CA ASP A 37 -13.01 5.51 -8.86
C ASP A 37 -12.25 4.18 -8.89
N ILE A 38 -12.27 3.42 -7.79
CA ILE A 38 -11.47 2.19 -7.69
C ILE A 38 -11.81 1.17 -8.76
N GLU A 39 -13.05 1.14 -9.25
CA GLU A 39 -13.43 0.24 -10.34
C GLU A 39 -12.62 0.54 -11.61
N LYS A 40 -12.21 1.80 -11.81
CA LYS A 40 -11.33 2.20 -12.94
C LYS A 40 -9.93 1.63 -12.83
N LEU A 41 -9.50 1.22 -11.64
CA LEU A 41 -8.21 0.60 -11.42
C LEU A 41 -8.20 -0.91 -11.72
N GLN A 42 -9.36 -1.51 -12.03
CA GLN A 42 -9.45 -2.86 -12.58
C GLN A 42 -8.67 -2.94 -13.88
N ASP A 43 -7.68 -3.84 -13.88
CA ASP A 43 -6.82 -4.10 -15.03
C ASP A 43 -6.39 -2.78 -15.67
N TYR A 44 -5.75 -1.93 -14.86
CA TYR A 44 -5.21 -0.64 -15.30
C TYR A 44 -3.83 -0.80 -15.94
N GLY A 45 -3.59 -0.19 -17.10
CA GLY A 45 -2.28 -0.13 -17.78
C GLY A 45 -1.62 -1.49 -18.10
N CYS A 46 -0.35 -1.69 -17.78
CA CYS A 46 0.37 -2.94 -18.01
C CYS A 46 0.79 -3.65 -16.72
N ALA A 47 0.68 -2.99 -15.58
CA ALA A 47 1.09 -3.49 -14.27
C ALA A 47 -0.07 -3.66 -13.29
N GLY A 48 -1.14 -2.86 -13.41
CA GLY A 48 -2.36 -2.95 -12.60
C GLY A 48 -3.25 -4.16 -12.88
N ARG A 49 -2.66 -5.30 -13.29
CA ARG A 49 -3.35 -6.56 -13.58
C ARG A 49 -3.85 -7.24 -12.31
N GLY A 50 -5.02 -7.89 -12.42
CA GLY A 50 -5.58 -8.75 -11.38
C GLY A 50 -6.32 -8.00 -10.26
N TYR A 51 -6.57 -6.70 -10.45
CA TYR A 51 -7.32 -5.83 -9.51
C TYR A 51 -6.84 -5.92 -8.07
N PHE A 52 -5.75 -5.22 -7.79
CA PHE A 52 -5.07 -5.29 -6.50
C PHE A 52 -4.66 -6.71 -6.10
N ASP A 53 -4.41 -7.59 -7.07
CA ASP A 53 -3.64 -8.81 -6.86
C ASP A 53 -2.14 -8.49 -6.96
N SER A 54 -1.46 -8.61 -5.83
CA SER A 54 -0.02 -8.34 -5.72
C SER A 54 0.84 -9.44 -6.38
N THR A 55 0.29 -10.64 -6.55
CA THR A 55 0.95 -11.81 -7.11
C THR A 55 0.86 -11.86 -8.63
N GLU A 56 -0.17 -11.24 -9.20
CA GLU A 56 -0.33 -11.15 -10.66
C GLU A 56 0.83 -10.33 -11.26
N PRO A 57 1.64 -10.90 -12.17
CA PRO A 57 2.79 -10.21 -12.72
C PRO A 57 2.39 -9.04 -13.63
N ALA A 58 3.24 -8.02 -13.70
CA ALA A 58 3.11 -6.99 -14.74
C ALA A 58 3.37 -7.60 -16.12
N VAL A 59 2.52 -7.30 -17.10
CA VAL A 59 2.62 -7.85 -18.45
C VAL A 59 3.62 -7.10 -19.34
N GLY A 60 3.95 -5.85 -18.99
CA GLY A 60 4.87 -5.00 -19.73
C GLY A 60 5.20 -3.67 -19.03
N LEU A 61 5.94 -2.81 -19.72
CA LEU A 61 6.37 -1.51 -19.22
C LEU A 61 5.16 -0.63 -18.85
N PRO A 62 5.27 0.18 -17.78
CA PRO A 62 4.16 1.00 -17.34
C PRO A 62 3.84 2.10 -18.35
N VAL A 63 2.56 2.33 -18.62
CA VAL A 63 2.09 3.29 -19.62
C VAL A 63 1.88 4.71 -19.06
N ASP A 64 1.72 4.86 -17.75
CA ASP A 64 1.61 6.14 -17.06
C ASP A 64 2.09 6.07 -15.58
N GLU A 65 1.77 7.12 -14.80
CA GLU A 65 2.15 7.23 -13.38
C GLU A 65 1.36 6.31 -12.44
N ILE A 66 0.07 6.08 -12.70
CA ILE A 66 -0.75 5.15 -11.91
C ILE A 66 -0.24 3.72 -12.11
N ASP A 67 0.03 3.35 -13.36
CA ASP A 67 0.56 2.04 -13.73
C ASP A 67 1.98 1.82 -13.16
N ARG A 68 2.81 2.86 -13.15
CA ARG A 68 4.11 2.83 -12.47
C ARG A 68 3.96 2.62 -10.96
N SER A 69 2.93 3.22 -10.36
CA SER A 69 2.64 3.07 -8.93
C SER A 69 2.22 1.64 -8.58
N PHE A 70 1.52 0.93 -9.48
CA PHE A 70 1.24 -0.50 -9.33
C PHE A 70 2.52 -1.35 -9.32
N ILE A 71 3.47 -1.09 -10.22
CA ILE A 71 4.77 -1.79 -10.20
C ILE A 71 5.47 -1.60 -8.86
N TRP A 72 5.53 -0.35 -8.38
CA TRP A 72 6.14 -0.03 -7.10
C TRP A 72 5.45 -0.77 -5.95
N TRP A 73 4.11 -0.75 -5.92
CA TRP A 73 3.32 -1.39 -4.87
C TRP A 73 3.52 -2.91 -4.83
N LYS A 74 3.43 -3.60 -5.98
CA LYS A 74 3.69 -5.05 -6.07
C LYS A 74 5.08 -5.42 -5.55
N LYS A 75 6.08 -4.60 -5.87
CA LYS A 75 7.45 -4.76 -5.36
C LYS A 75 7.55 -4.52 -3.85
N CYS A 76 6.86 -3.51 -3.33
CA CYS A 76 6.80 -3.24 -1.89
C CYS A 76 6.23 -4.44 -1.14
N ILE A 77 5.09 -5.00 -1.60
CA ILE A 77 4.47 -6.18 -1.01
C ILE A 77 5.44 -7.37 -1.03
N LYS A 78 6.10 -7.63 -2.17
CA LYS A 78 7.10 -8.70 -2.27
C LYS A 78 8.25 -8.53 -1.27
N CYS A 79 8.74 -7.30 -1.10
CA CYS A 79 9.77 -7.00 -0.10
C CYS A 79 9.28 -7.23 1.33
N ALA A 80 8.07 -6.77 1.65
CA ALA A 80 7.44 -7.01 2.94
C ALA A 80 7.31 -8.51 3.24
N GLN A 81 6.86 -9.32 2.28
CA GLN A 81 6.79 -10.78 2.45
C GLN A 81 8.19 -11.41 2.61
N SER A 82 9.17 -10.94 1.84
CA SER A 82 10.55 -11.44 1.87
C SER A 82 11.19 -11.28 3.25
N GLU A 83 11.07 -10.08 3.85
CA GLU A 83 11.70 -9.82 5.15
C GLU A 83 11.16 -10.67 6.29
N TYR A 84 9.88 -11.01 6.22
CA TYR A 84 9.22 -11.84 7.23
C TYR A 84 9.21 -13.34 6.85
N SER A 85 9.93 -13.73 5.80
CA SER A 85 9.94 -15.11 5.26
C SER A 85 8.54 -15.66 5.00
N ALA A 86 7.63 -14.79 4.59
CA ALA A 86 6.20 -15.02 4.54
C ALA A 86 5.69 -15.21 3.09
N TYR A 87 6.45 -15.95 2.29
CA TYR A 87 6.19 -16.15 0.86
C TYR A 87 4.89 -16.92 0.57
N ASP A 88 4.45 -17.75 1.52
CA ASP A 88 3.21 -18.52 1.43
C ASP A 88 1.97 -17.69 1.86
N LEU A 89 2.16 -16.44 2.31
CA LEU A 89 1.04 -15.56 2.62
C LEU A 89 0.44 -15.02 1.33
N GLU A 90 -0.70 -15.57 0.94
CA GLU A 90 -1.54 -15.02 -0.12
C GLU A 90 -2.16 -13.70 0.33
N TYR A 91 -1.50 -12.59 -0.01
CA TYR A 91 -2.10 -11.26 0.05
C TYR A 91 -2.89 -10.99 -1.22
N ASN A 92 -4.11 -11.56 -1.26
CA ASN A 92 -5.02 -11.51 -2.41
C ASN A 92 -6.34 -10.84 -2.02
N HIS A 93 -6.83 -9.95 -2.89
CA HIS A 93 -8.08 -9.22 -2.69
C HIS A 93 -9.34 -10.12 -2.62
N PHE A 94 -9.33 -11.28 -3.28
CA PHE A 94 -10.52 -12.14 -3.41
C PHE A 94 -10.96 -12.86 -2.12
N ASP A 95 -10.08 -12.94 -1.14
CA ASP A 95 -10.43 -13.45 0.19
C ASP A 95 -10.68 -12.22 1.05
N TYR A 96 -11.96 -11.83 1.21
CA TYR A 96 -12.53 -10.65 1.91
C TYR A 96 -12.07 -10.44 3.37
N ARG A 97 -10.80 -10.63 3.64
CA ARG A 97 -10.18 -10.50 4.94
C ARG A 97 -9.47 -9.18 4.89
N GLU A 98 -10.14 -8.22 5.48
CA GLU A 98 -9.50 -7.17 6.22
C GLU A 98 -8.18 -7.70 6.85
N PHE A 99 -7.04 -7.42 6.21
CA PHE A 99 -5.77 -8.16 6.40
C PHE A 99 -4.96 -7.56 7.55
N TYR A 100 -5.04 -6.25 7.70
CA TYR A 100 -4.43 -5.48 8.78
C TYR A 100 -5.44 -4.52 9.38
N GLU A 101 -5.11 -3.98 10.53
CA GLU A 101 -5.84 -2.88 11.15
C GLU A 101 -5.29 -1.54 10.67
N PHE A 102 -6.17 -0.57 10.38
CA PHE A 102 -5.82 0.79 10.04
C PHE A 102 -6.70 1.79 10.80
N ASP A 103 -6.08 2.83 11.35
CA ASP A 103 -6.77 3.95 11.98
C ASP A 103 -6.89 5.07 10.93
N PHE A 104 -8.09 5.26 10.39
CA PHE A 104 -8.37 6.27 9.36
C PHE A 104 -8.33 7.71 9.88
N ASP A 105 -8.48 7.94 11.19
CA ASP A 105 -8.41 9.29 11.76
C ASP A 105 -6.96 9.73 11.96
N SER A 106 -6.09 8.82 12.42
CA SER A 106 -4.66 9.12 12.60
C SER A 106 -3.76 8.66 11.44
N GLU A 107 -4.35 8.05 10.42
CA GLU A 107 -3.68 7.44 9.26
C GLU A 107 -2.56 6.47 9.66
N ILE A 108 -2.78 5.65 10.68
CA ILE A 108 -1.73 4.78 11.24
C ILE A 108 -2.10 3.31 11.05
N CYS A 109 -1.15 2.55 10.51
CA CYS A 109 -1.20 1.10 10.48
C CYS A 109 -1.13 0.53 11.90
N GLY A 110 -2.09 -0.33 12.23
CA GLY A 110 -2.12 -1.10 13.46
C GLY A 110 -1.00 -2.15 13.52
N GLY A 111 -0.77 -2.68 14.71
CA GLY A 111 0.36 -3.59 14.96
C GLY A 111 1.74 -2.92 14.85
N SER A 112 2.78 -3.68 15.10
CA SER A 112 4.17 -3.28 14.89
C SER A 112 5.00 -4.54 14.65
N GLU A 113 6.03 -4.45 13.80
CA GLU A 113 6.98 -5.56 13.53
C GLU A 113 6.30 -6.85 13.03
N THR A 114 5.25 -6.72 12.21
CA THR A 114 4.61 -7.86 11.55
C THR A 114 4.52 -7.64 10.04
N VAL A 115 4.36 -8.73 9.28
CA VAL A 115 4.15 -8.67 7.83
C VAL A 115 2.86 -7.92 7.47
N GLU A 116 1.81 -8.03 8.29
CA GLU A 116 0.56 -7.27 8.14
C GLU A 116 0.81 -5.77 8.30
N HIS A 117 1.63 -5.37 9.26
CA HIS A 117 2.03 -3.97 9.43
C HIS A 117 2.82 -3.48 8.20
N ALA A 118 3.79 -4.25 7.73
CA ALA A 118 4.58 -3.92 6.55
C ALA A 118 3.72 -3.78 5.27
N ILE A 119 2.78 -4.71 5.06
CA ILE A 119 1.83 -4.67 3.95
C ILE A 119 0.90 -3.46 4.06
N CYS A 120 0.40 -3.15 5.27
CA CYS A 120 -0.39 -1.95 5.49
C CYS A 120 0.34 -0.68 5.06
N GLN A 121 1.63 -0.58 5.39
CA GLN A 121 2.40 0.60 5.00
C GLN A 121 2.64 0.66 3.49
N CYS A 122 2.88 -0.48 2.84
CA CYS A 122 2.95 -0.55 1.38
C CYS A 122 1.66 -0.04 0.73
N ASP A 123 0.50 -0.50 1.21
CA ASP A 123 -0.80 -0.08 0.69
C ASP A 123 -1.09 1.40 0.96
N LYS A 124 -0.79 1.89 2.17
CA LYS A 124 -0.94 3.30 2.53
C LYS A 124 -0.09 4.17 1.61
N SER A 125 1.17 3.81 1.41
CA SER A 125 2.09 4.56 0.56
C SER A 125 1.72 4.47 -0.92
N PHE A 126 1.16 3.35 -1.36
CA PHE A 126 0.56 3.23 -2.69
C PHE A 126 -0.64 4.17 -2.84
N ALA A 127 -1.60 4.15 -1.92
CA ALA A 127 -2.75 5.05 -1.94
C ALA A 127 -2.32 6.53 -1.93
N LYS A 128 -1.28 6.88 -1.15
CA LYS A 128 -0.72 8.24 -1.13
C LYS A 128 -0.07 8.66 -2.45
N ARG A 129 0.57 7.73 -3.18
CA ARG A 129 1.12 7.99 -4.52
C ARG A 129 0.06 8.36 -5.54
N LEU A 130 -1.20 7.99 -5.29
CA LEU A 130 -2.31 8.23 -6.20
C LEU A 130 -3.08 9.53 -5.93
N ILE A 131 -2.82 10.25 -4.83
CA ILE A 131 -3.61 11.41 -4.37
C ILE A 131 -3.79 12.49 -5.45
N ASP A 132 -2.71 12.84 -6.15
CA ASP A 132 -2.70 13.91 -7.14
C ASP A 132 -2.79 13.40 -8.59
N LEU A 133 -3.05 12.10 -8.77
CA LEU A 133 -3.16 11.48 -10.08
C LEU A 133 -4.62 11.45 -10.52
N THR A 134 -4.84 11.58 -11.82
CA THR A 134 -6.15 11.42 -12.46
C THR A 134 -6.09 10.20 -13.36
N GLU A 135 -7.05 9.30 -13.22
CA GLU A 135 -7.13 8.11 -14.04
C GLU A 135 -7.38 8.44 -15.51
N ASN A 136 -6.66 7.74 -16.39
CA ASN A 136 -6.94 7.76 -17.81
C ASN A 136 -7.88 6.60 -18.14
N ASN A 137 -9.11 6.92 -18.57
CA ASN A 137 -10.10 5.92 -18.97
C ASN A 137 -9.62 5.00 -20.10
N ASP A 138 -8.66 5.43 -20.93
CA ASP A 138 -8.09 4.60 -22.00
C ASP A 138 -7.25 3.44 -21.46
N PHE A 139 -6.80 3.53 -20.20
CA PHE A 139 -5.98 2.50 -19.56
C PHE A 139 -6.76 1.60 -18.61
N HIS A 140 -8.07 1.79 -18.45
CA HIS A 140 -8.94 0.88 -17.73
C HIS A 140 -9.26 -0.36 -18.60
N ASN A 141 -9.16 -1.57 -18.05
CA ASN A 141 -9.21 -2.83 -18.81
C ASN A 141 -8.28 -2.82 -20.03
N TYR A 142 -7.07 -2.27 -19.87
CA TYR A 142 -6.12 -2.06 -20.97
C TYR A 142 -5.74 -3.38 -21.66
N ASP A 143 -5.67 -3.35 -23.00
CA ASP A 143 -5.30 -4.50 -23.82
C ASP A 143 -3.82 -4.86 -23.63
N THR A 144 -3.57 -6.07 -23.14
CA THR A 144 -2.21 -6.56 -22.87
C THR A 144 -1.35 -6.71 -24.12
N ASP A 145 -1.95 -6.80 -25.31
CA ASP A 145 -1.21 -6.84 -26.57
C ASP A 145 -0.59 -5.48 -26.92
N SER A 146 -1.08 -4.40 -26.31
CA SER A 146 -0.52 -3.05 -26.44
C SER A 146 0.67 -2.82 -25.50
N CYS A 147 0.94 -3.73 -24.57
CA CYS A 147 2.03 -3.60 -23.62
C CYS A 147 3.38 -3.95 -24.24
N VAL A 148 4.37 -3.06 -24.06
CA VAL A 148 5.76 -3.34 -24.40
C VAL A 148 6.31 -4.35 -23.39
N ARG A 149 6.56 -5.58 -23.83
CA ARG A 149 7.04 -6.66 -22.97
C ARG A 149 8.40 -6.32 -22.36
N PHE A 150 8.58 -6.68 -21.10
CA PHE A 150 9.91 -6.70 -20.49
C PHE A 150 10.75 -7.78 -21.15
N THR A 151 12.02 -7.49 -21.37
CA THR A 151 13.03 -8.55 -21.49
C THR A 151 13.38 -8.97 -20.06
N PRO A 152 13.12 -10.21 -19.63
CA PRO A 152 13.59 -10.69 -18.34
C PRO A 152 15.10 -10.45 -18.27
N SER A 153 15.52 -9.75 -17.24
CA SER A 153 16.93 -9.52 -16.97
C SER A 153 17.16 -9.96 -15.54
N ASP A 154 18.16 -10.83 -15.36
CA ASP A 154 18.61 -11.30 -14.05
C ASP A 154 19.40 -10.18 -13.36
N ILE A 155 18.73 -9.06 -13.13
CA ILE A 155 19.27 -7.93 -12.39
C ILE A 155 19.15 -8.31 -10.91
N PRO A 156 20.25 -8.38 -10.17
CA PRO A 156 20.18 -8.66 -8.75
C PRO A 156 19.52 -7.48 -8.05
N THR A 157 18.53 -7.79 -7.21
CA THR A 157 17.73 -6.80 -6.48
C THR A 157 17.64 -7.15 -5.02
N ASP A 158 17.54 -6.12 -4.18
CA ASP A 158 17.33 -6.25 -2.74
C ASP A 158 16.33 -5.20 -2.25
N CYS A 159 15.89 -5.33 -1.00
CA CYS A 159 14.85 -4.52 -0.39
C CYS A 159 15.45 -3.56 0.65
N CYS A 160 14.94 -2.33 0.67
CA CYS A 160 15.28 -1.32 1.66
C CYS A 160 14.01 -0.83 2.33
N PHE A 161 13.92 -0.89 3.66
CA PHE A 161 12.80 -0.29 4.37
C PHE A 161 13.04 1.21 4.53
N ASP A 162 12.20 2.04 3.95
CA ASP A 162 12.23 3.50 4.13
C ASP A 162 11.42 3.86 5.37
N GLU A 163 12.09 4.21 6.46
CA GLU A 163 11.44 4.60 7.72
C GLU A 163 10.66 5.91 7.61
N GLN A 164 11.04 6.82 6.69
CA GLN A 164 10.36 8.10 6.53
C GLN A 164 9.00 7.92 5.84
N ASN A 165 8.97 7.09 4.80
CA ASN A 165 7.74 6.78 4.07
C ASN A 165 7.02 5.54 4.60
N GLY A 166 7.63 4.82 5.53
CA GLY A 166 7.12 3.60 6.16
C GLY A 166 7.07 2.38 5.24
N ALA A 167 7.62 2.42 4.03
CA ALA A 167 7.39 1.40 3.01
C ALA A 167 8.71 0.84 2.46
N TYR A 168 8.65 -0.37 1.90
CA TYR A 168 9.80 -0.98 1.25
C TYR A 168 10.02 -0.43 -0.17
N GLU A 169 11.28 -0.17 -0.51
CA GLU A 169 11.74 0.09 -1.86
C GLU A 169 12.67 -1.03 -2.33
N ILE A 170 12.39 -1.59 -3.50
CA ILE A 170 13.30 -2.53 -4.16
C ILE A 170 14.33 -1.75 -4.98
N PHE A 171 15.60 -2.12 -4.89
CA PHE A 171 16.68 -1.49 -5.63
C PHE A 171 17.57 -2.51 -6.33
N ASN A 172 18.28 -2.07 -7.37
CA ASN A 172 19.28 -2.87 -8.06
C ASN A 172 20.59 -2.84 -7.27
N THR A 173 21.06 -3.98 -6.76
CA THR A 173 22.26 -4.07 -5.91
C THR A 173 23.56 -3.82 -6.67
N GLU A 174 23.55 -3.84 -8.01
CA GLU A 174 24.69 -3.46 -8.85
C GLU A 174 24.79 -1.94 -9.08
N LEU A 175 23.76 -1.18 -8.71
CA LEU A 175 23.71 0.27 -8.91
C LEU A 175 23.49 1.05 -7.61
N LYS A 176 22.84 0.43 -6.62
CA LYS A 176 22.43 1.07 -5.37
C LYS A 176 22.72 0.20 -4.15
N CYS A 177 22.72 0.83 -2.98
CA CYS A 177 22.82 0.21 -1.66
C CYS A 177 21.75 0.80 -0.72
N CYS A 178 21.38 0.06 0.31
CA CYS A 178 20.49 0.52 1.38
C CYS A 178 21.34 0.86 2.61
N GLU A 179 21.29 2.11 3.07
CA GLU A 179 21.98 2.54 4.28
C GLU A 179 21.08 3.47 5.09
N ASN A 180 20.94 3.20 6.39
CA ASN A 180 20.11 4.00 7.31
C ASN A 180 18.69 4.22 6.74
N ALA A 181 18.07 3.15 6.25
CA ALA A 181 16.73 3.18 5.67
C ALA A 181 16.59 4.06 4.40
N GLU A 182 17.68 4.33 3.70
CA GLU A 182 17.68 5.11 2.46
C GLU A 182 18.39 4.36 1.33
N VAL A 183 17.75 4.32 0.16
CA VAL A 183 18.35 3.77 -1.06
C VAL A 183 19.27 4.82 -1.69
N LYS A 184 20.57 4.54 -1.71
CA LYS A 184 21.60 5.45 -2.23
C LYS A 184 22.37 4.84 -3.39
N ASP A 185 23.02 5.68 -4.20
CA ASP A 185 23.88 5.21 -5.28
C ASP A 185 25.12 4.49 -4.73
N LEU A 186 25.55 3.42 -5.41
CA LEU A 186 26.75 2.68 -5.00
C LEU A 186 27.97 3.60 -4.90
N GLY A 187 28.74 3.42 -3.83
CA GLY A 187 29.88 4.26 -3.48
C GLY A 187 29.56 5.45 -2.58
N THR A 188 28.29 5.65 -2.22
CA THR A 188 27.88 6.66 -1.23
C THR A 188 27.51 6.07 0.14
N CYS A 189 27.24 4.77 0.22
CA CYS A 189 27.09 4.07 1.49
C CYS A 189 28.45 3.87 2.16
N GLU A 190 28.50 3.97 3.48
CA GLU A 190 29.65 3.60 4.30
C GLU A 190 29.90 2.09 4.18
N ALA A 191 31.19 1.73 4.15
CA ALA A 191 31.66 0.36 3.95
C ALA A 191 31.77 -0.42 5.26
#